data_AF-A0AAV5E1Y9-F1
#
_entry.id   AF-A0AAV5E1Y9-F1
#
_cell.length_a   1.000
_cell.length_b   1.000
_cell.length_c   1.000
_cell.angle_alpha   90.00
_cell.angle_beta   90.00
_cell.angle_gamma   90.00
#
_symmetry.space_group_name_H-M   'P 1'
#
loop_
_entity.id
_entity.type
_entity.pdbx_description
1 polymer ?
#
loop_
_entity_poly.entity_id
_entity_poly.type
_entity_poly.pdbx_seq_one_letter_code
_entity_poly.pdbx_strand_id
1 'polypeptide(L)'
;MAAPAAEGAAVSAAAALRAVLARAGRAAERPSSPSTAAVPNLDMVEGVDNEKIANHLNRAVSSLGREPLKVLVQVNTSGEESKSGVDPSRCVELAKHVKLACPHLILSGLMTIGMKDYSSTPENFEALVNCKVQVCKALGIPTEQFELSMGMSGDFEKAIEMGSTNVRIGSTIFGPREYPNKKQNP
;
A
#
# COMPACT_ATOMS: atom_id res chain seq x y z
N MET A 1 18.20 17.79 25.96
CA MET A 1 17.92 18.02 24.53
C MET A 1 17.22 16.78 24.01
N ALA A 2 15.90 16.86 23.78
CA ALA A 2 15.10 15.73 23.31
C ALA A 2 15.22 15.64 21.78
N ALA A 3 15.60 14.47 21.27
CA ALA A 3 15.53 14.16 19.85
C ALA A 3 14.04 14.12 19.42
N PRO A 4 13.68 14.55 18.20
CA PRO A 4 12.32 14.41 17.73
C PRO A 4 12.03 12.90 17.55
N ALA A 5 10.92 12.46 18.13
CA ALA A 5 10.41 11.11 17.92
C ALA A 5 10.24 10.87 16.42
N ALA A 6 10.86 9.79 15.93
CA ALA A 6 10.63 9.29 14.58
C ALA A 6 9.13 8.98 14.44
N GLU A 7 8.42 9.89 13.77
CA GLU A 7 7.00 9.80 13.49
C GLU A 7 6.75 8.49 12.73
N GLY A 8 5.86 7.64 13.27
CA GLY A 8 5.60 6.30 12.75
C GLY A 8 5.27 6.30 11.25
N ALA A 9 6.22 5.84 10.44
CA ALA A 9 6.19 5.80 8.98
C ALA A 9 5.22 4.75 8.38
N ALA A 10 4.30 4.21 9.18
CA ALA A 10 3.23 3.32 8.72
C ALA A 10 1.86 4.04 8.65
N VAL A 11 1.85 5.37 8.50
CA VAL A 11 0.69 6.03 7.91
C VAL A 11 0.62 5.54 6.47
N SER A 12 -0.26 4.57 6.21
CA SER A 12 -0.55 3.97 4.89
C SER A 12 -0.10 4.91 3.77
N ALA A 13 1.01 4.57 3.10
CA ALA A 13 1.52 5.38 2.00
C ALA A 13 0.42 5.62 0.95
N ALA A 14 -0.56 4.71 0.86
CA ALA A 14 -1.79 4.86 0.09
C ALA A 14 -2.65 6.07 0.53
N ALA A 15 -2.88 6.27 1.84
CA ALA A 15 -3.63 7.40 2.36
C ALA A 15 -2.89 8.73 2.13
N ALA A 16 -1.57 8.75 2.32
CA ALA A 16 -0.74 9.91 2.01
C ALA A 16 -0.77 10.23 0.50
N LEU A 17 -0.63 9.23 -0.36
CA LEU A 17 -0.66 9.37 -1.81
C LEU A 17 -2.05 9.77 -2.33
N ARG A 18 -3.12 9.23 -1.76
CA ARG A 18 -4.51 9.63 -2.03
C ARG A 18 -4.76 11.07 -1.60
N ALA A 19 -4.25 11.49 -0.44
CA ALA A 19 -4.35 12.89 0.00
C ALA A 19 -3.57 13.84 -0.93
N VAL A 20 -2.40 13.42 -1.42
CA VAL A 20 -1.62 14.17 -2.43
C VAL A 20 -2.39 14.28 -3.76
N LEU A 21 -2.99 13.19 -4.25
CA LEU A 21 -3.77 13.16 -5.48
C LEU A 21 -5.09 13.95 -5.39
N ALA A 22 -5.81 13.84 -4.27
CA ALA A 22 -7.05 14.58 -4.04
C ALA A 22 -6.81 16.10 -4.01
N ARG A 23 -5.60 16.54 -3.60
CA ARG A 23 -5.19 17.95 -3.63
C ARG A 23 -4.78 18.42 -5.01
N ALA A 24 -4.20 17.56 -5.86
CA ALA A 24 -3.82 17.91 -7.23
C ALA A 24 -5.01 18.27 -8.14
N GLY A 25 -6.25 17.90 -7.76
CA GLY A 25 -7.48 18.28 -8.45
C GLY A 25 -8.05 19.66 -8.09
N ARG A 26 -7.45 20.39 -7.14
CA ARG A 26 -7.86 21.76 -6.77
C ARG A 26 -6.69 22.70 -6.99
N ALA A 27 -6.71 23.43 -8.10
CA ALA A 27 -5.83 24.56 -8.32
C ALA A 27 -6.14 25.66 -7.29
N ALA A 28 -5.33 25.77 -6.24
CA ALA A 28 -5.07 26.98 -5.46
C ALA A 28 -3.98 26.71 -4.40
N GLU A 29 -2.84 27.37 -4.61
CA GLU A 29 -1.74 27.73 -3.72
C GLU A 29 -1.81 27.28 -2.24
N ARG A 30 -0.97 26.29 -1.89
CA ARG A 30 -0.35 26.07 -0.57
C ARG A 30 0.89 25.19 -0.79
N PRO A 31 1.95 25.24 0.04
CA PRO A 31 3.13 24.41 -0.17
C PRO A 31 2.68 22.95 -0.18
N SER A 32 2.79 22.32 -1.35
CA SER A 32 2.36 20.96 -1.59
C SER A 32 3.08 20.07 -0.58
N SER A 33 2.33 19.35 0.25
CA SER A 33 2.89 18.24 1.04
C SER A 33 3.80 17.42 0.13
N PRO A 34 5.03 17.09 0.54
CA PRO A 34 6.01 16.46 -0.32
C PRO A 34 5.39 15.22 -0.99
N SER A 35 5.55 15.11 -2.30
CA SER A 35 5.15 13.91 -3.05
C SER A 35 5.72 12.69 -2.33
N THR A 36 4.94 11.62 -2.14
CA THR A 36 5.42 10.39 -1.49
C THR A 36 6.73 9.92 -2.12
N ALA A 37 6.88 10.06 -3.45
CA ALA A 37 8.10 9.70 -4.16
C ALA A 37 9.35 10.53 -3.78
N ALA A 38 9.19 11.71 -3.18
CA ALA A 38 10.26 12.60 -2.76
C ALA A 38 10.77 12.32 -1.35
N VAL A 39 10.16 11.38 -0.61
CA VAL A 39 10.64 10.98 0.72
C VAL A 39 12.02 10.32 0.58
N PRO A 40 13.07 10.86 1.23
CA PRO A 40 14.39 10.23 1.23
C PRO A 40 14.33 8.81 1.80
N ASN A 41 15.13 7.90 1.24
CA ASN A 41 15.21 6.50 1.68
C ASN A 41 13.90 5.70 1.58
N LEU A 42 12.91 6.17 0.80
CA LEU A 42 11.70 5.39 0.52
C LEU A 42 12.02 4.21 -0.41
N ASP A 43 12.01 2.98 0.12
CA ASP A 43 12.28 1.76 -0.65
C ASP A 43 11.06 1.24 -1.42
N MET A 44 9.86 1.33 -0.83
CA MET A 44 8.65 0.71 -1.39
C MET A 44 7.37 1.49 -1.09
N VAL A 45 6.41 1.44 -2.02
CA VAL A 45 5.02 1.91 -1.81
C VAL A 45 4.05 0.75 -1.98
N GLU A 46 3.37 0.35 -0.90
CA GLU A 46 2.50 -0.83 -0.92
C GLU A 46 1.03 -0.56 -1.30
N GLY A 47 0.70 0.71 -1.57
CA GLY A 47 -0.68 1.21 -1.64
C GLY A 47 -1.20 1.50 -3.05
N VAL A 48 -0.69 0.82 -4.09
CA VAL A 48 -1.11 1.11 -5.48
C VAL A 48 -2.39 0.35 -5.79
N ASP A 49 -3.53 1.04 -5.84
CA ASP A 49 -4.84 0.39 -6.05
C ASP A 49 -5.57 0.82 -7.34
N ASN A 50 -4.97 1.69 -8.14
CA ASN A 50 -5.51 2.07 -9.45
C ASN A 50 -4.41 2.66 -10.36
N GLU A 51 -4.71 2.72 -11.66
CA GLU A 51 -3.77 3.22 -12.67
C GLU A 51 -3.41 4.70 -12.49
N LYS A 52 -4.33 5.53 -11.99
CA LYS A 52 -4.05 6.97 -11.77
C LYS A 52 -2.94 7.14 -10.72
N ILE A 53 -2.99 6.35 -9.66
CA ILE A 53 -1.95 6.29 -8.62
C ILE A 53 -0.63 5.80 -9.23
N ALA A 54 -0.65 4.68 -9.95
CA ALA A 54 0.55 4.12 -10.58
C ALA A 54 1.21 5.13 -11.54
N ASN A 55 0.42 5.74 -12.42
CA ASN A 55 0.90 6.73 -13.39
C ASN A 55 1.47 7.98 -12.73
N HIS A 56 0.83 8.46 -11.65
CA HIS A 56 1.34 9.60 -10.90
C HIS A 56 2.66 9.28 -10.21
N LEU A 57 2.74 8.12 -9.55
CA LEU A 57 3.95 7.68 -8.87
C LEU A 57 5.11 7.49 -9.87
N ASN A 58 4.85 6.87 -11.01
CA ASN A 58 5.82 6.70 -12.10
C ASN A 58 6.38 8.04 -12.59
N ARG A 59 5.51 9.03 -12.85
CA ARG A 59 5.95 10.38 -13.25
C ARG A 59 6.74 11.07 -12.14
N ALA A 60 6.32 10.93 -10.89
CA ALA A 60 7.01 11.55 -9.76
C ALA A 60 8.42 10.97 -9.58
N VAL A 61 8.59 9.64 -9.61
CA VAL A 61 9.90 8.97 -9.54
C VAL A 61 10.80 9.43 -10.69
N SER A 62 10.27 9.47 -11.92
CA SER A 62 10.97 9.98 -13.11
C SER A 62 11.44 11.42 -12.92
N SER A 63 10.55 12.33 -12.50
CA SER A 63 10.85 13.76 -12.35
C SER A 63 11.89 14.05 -11.27
N LEU A 64 12.00 13.17 -10.28
CA LEU A 64 12.98 13.31 -9.19
C LEU A 64 14.33 12.68 -9.54
N GLY A 65 14.46 12.02 -10.69
CA GLY A 65 15.69 11.31 -11.08
C GLY A 65 16.05 10.17 -10.13
N ARG A 66 15.05 9.56 -9.48
CA ARG A 66 15.25 8.43 -8.57
C ARG A 66 15.35 7.12 -9.33
N GLU A 67 16.10 6.17 -8.76
CA GLU A 67 16.03 4.78 -9.18
C GLU A 67 14.59 4.24 -9.13
N PRO A 68 14.23 3.26 -9.99
CA PRO A 68 12.89 2.71 -10.03
C PRO A 68 12.39 2.24 -8.65
N LEU A 69 11.18 2.69 -8.28
CA LEU A 69 10.62 2.49 -6.95
C LEU A 69 9.83 1.18 -6.89
N LYS A 70 10.07 0.35 -5.87
CA LYS A 70 9.28 -0.87 -5.66
C LYS A 70 7.85 -0.52 -5.27
N VAL A 71 6.90 -1.28 -5.80
CA VAL A 71 5.48 -1.11 -5.49
C VAL A 71 4.79 -2.44 -5.29
N LEU A 72 3.82 -2.43 -4.37
CA LEU A 72 2.83 -3.51 -4.24
C LEU A 72 1.46 -3.00 -4.68
N VAL A 73 0.72 -3.84 -5.38
CA VAL A 73 -0.68 -3.57 -5.72
C VAL A 73 -1.56 -3.90 -4.52
N GLN A 74 -2.33 -2.93 -4.05
CA GLN A 74 -3.28 -3.12 -2.95
C GLN A 74 -4.59 -3.71 -3.49
N VAL A 75 -4.97 -4.88 -3.00
CA VAL A 75 -6.20 -5.60 -3.35
C VAL A 75 -7.21 -5.49 -2.21
N ASN A 76 -8.47 -5.22 -2.55
CA ASN A 76 -9.56 -5.27 -1.58
C ASN A 76 -10.05 -6.71 -1.41
N THR A 77 -9.50 -7.44 -0.43
CA THR A 77 -9.92 -8.82 -0.16
C THR A 77 -11.10 -8.92 0.82
N SER A 78 -11.57 -7.80 1.37
CA SER A 78 -12.71 -7.76 2.31
C SER A 78 -14.08 -7.73 1.62
N GLY A 79 -14.13 -7.28 0.36
CA GLY A 79 -15.39 -7.06 -0.37
C GLY A 79 -16.17 -5.82 0.07
N GLU A 80 -15.71 -5.10 1.10
CA GLU A 80 -16.36 -3.85 1.53
C GLU A 80 -16.08 -2.71 0.53
N GLU A 81 -17.13 -2.10 -0.03
CA GLU A 81 -16.99 -0.95 -0.96
C GLU A 81 -16.29 0.26 -0.32
N SER A 82 -16.37 0.39 1.00
CA SER A 82 -15.74 1.48 1.76
C SER A 82 -14.20 1.40 1.80
N LYS A 83 -13.63 0.25 1.40
CA LYS A 83 -12.19 -0.02 1.50
C LYS A 83 -11.44 0.38 0.24
N SER A 84 -10.20 0.82 0.46
CA SER A 84 -9.25 1.04 -0.62
C SER A 84 -8.68 -0.29 -1.08
N GLY A 85 -8.39 -0.39 -2.38
CA GLY A 85 -7.87 -1.59 -3.01
C GLY A 85 -8.60 -1.86 -4.32
N VAL A 86 -7.87 -2.45 -5.26
CA VAL A 86 -8.45 -2.94 -6.51
C VAL A 86 -9.29 -4.18 -6.21
N ASP A 87 -10.40 -4.35 -6.92
CA ASP A 87 -11.17 -5.60 -6.87
C ASP A 87 -10.28 -6.78 -7.32
N PRO A 88 -10.36 -7.96 -6.66
CA PRO A 88 -9.58 -9.15 -7.05
C PRO A 88 -9.68 -9.48 -8.55
N SER A 89 -10.86 -9.29 -9.17
CA SER A 89 -11.10 -9.55 -10.61
C SER A 89 -10.37 -8.57 -11.55
N ARG A 90 -9.91 -7.43 -11.03
CA ARG A 90 -9.17 -6.38 -11.74
C ARG A 90 -7.68 -6.34 -11.37
N CYS A 91 -7.25 -7.15 -10.39
CA CYS A 91 -5.87 -7.19 -9.92
C CYS A 91 -4.86 -7.47 -11.03
N VAL A 92 -5.14 -8.43 -11.92
CA VAL A 92 -4.25 -8.80 -13.03
C VAL A 92 -4.08 -7.66 -14.03
N GLU A 93 -5.14 -6.92 -14.31
CA GLU A 93 -5.12 -5.78 -15.23
C GLU A 93 -4.26 -4.64 -14.68
N LEU A 94 -4.46 -4.28 -13.41
CA LEU A 94 -3.65 -3.26 -12.75
C LEU A 94 -2.17 -3.66 -12.65
N ALA A 95 -1.88 -4.93 -12.30
CA ALA A 95 -0.52 -5.44 -12.26
C ALA A 95 0.17 -5.36 -13.63
N LYS A 96 -0.54 -5.71 -14.72
CA LYS A 96 -0.04 -5.53 -16.10
C LYS A 96 0.25 -4.07 -16.41
N HIS A 97 -0.66 -3.17 -16.04
CA HIS A 97 -0.45 -1.73 -16.23
C HIS A 97 0.82 -1.24 -15.53
N VAL A 98 1.00 -1.59 -14.26
CA VAL A 98 2.22 -1.25 -13.51
C VAL A 98 3.46 -1.82 -14.19
N LYS A 99 3.46 -3.10 -14.57
CA LYS A 99 4.64 -3.76 -15.14
C LYS A 99 5.01 -3.24 -16.54
N LEU A 100 4.02 -2.91 -17.37
CA LEU A 100 4.23 -2.63 -18.79
C LEU A 100 4.24 -1.12 -19.11
N ALA A 101 3.48 -0.31 -18.38
CA ALA A 101 3.32 1.12 -18.66
C ALA A 101 4.06 2.04 -17.68
N CYS A 102 4.60 1.51 -16.58
CA CYS A 102 5.30 2.30 -15.55
C CYS A 102 6.78 1.91 -15.42
N PRO A 103 7.67 2.36 -16.34
CA PRO A 103 9.08 1.94 -16.37
C PRO A 103 9.92 2.39 -15.16
N HIS A 104 9.45 3.38 -14.40
CA HIS A 104 10.10 3.85 -13.17
C HIS A 104 9.54 3.18 -11.90
N LEU A 105 8.69 2.16 -12.06
CA LEU A 105 8.19 1.36 -10.96
C LEU A 105 8.62 -0.11 -11.13
N ILE A 106 8.90 -0.77 -10.01
CA ILE A 106 9.16 -2.21 -9.95
C ILE A 106 7.97 -2.86 -9.28
N LEU A 107 7.16 -3.61 -10.04
CA LEU A 107 6.09 -4.42 -9.45
C LEU A 107 6.72 -5.57 -8.65
N SER A 108 6.65 -5.48 -7.33
CA SER A 108 7.30 -6.43 -6.40
C SER A 108 6.33 -7.42 -5.76
N GLY A 109 5.03 -7.16 -5.77
CA GLY A 109 4.06 -8.05 -5.12
C GLY A 109 2.67 -7.45 -4.97
N LEU A 110 1.89 -8.06 -4.07
CA LEU A 110 0.55 -7.62 -3.70
C LEU A 110 0.46 -7.29 -2.21
N MET A 111 -0.53 -6.49 -1.87
CA MET A 111 -0.83 -6.09 -0.50
C MET A 111 -2.34 -6.17 -0.25
N THR A 112 -2.75 -6.56 0.95
CA THR A 112 -4.13 -6.30 1.43
C THR A 112 -4.09 -5.76 2.84
N ILE A 113 -5.03 -4.88 3.16
CA ILE A 113 -5.30 -4.47 4.54
C ILE A 113 -6.10 -5.57 5.26
N GLY A 114 -6.94 -6.33 4.55
CA GLY A 114 -7.90 -7.25 5.17
C GLY A 114 -9.05 -6.52 5.89
N MET A 115 -9.61 -7.17 6.91
CA MET A 115 -10.71 -6.63 7.71
C MET A 115 -10.22 -5.53 8.66
N LYS A 116 -11.06 -4.49 8.89
CA LYS A 116 -10.62 -3.27 9.61
C LYS A 116 -10.30 -3.51 11.09
N ASP A 117 -11.06 -4.42 11.69
CA ASP A 117 -11.02 -4.80 13.10
C ASP A 117 -10.06 -5.98 13.35
N TYR A 118 -9.18 -6.28 12.39
CA TYR A 118 -8.24 -7.40 12.48
C TYR A 118 -8.93 -8.77 12.55
N SER A 119 -10.21 -8.85 12.15
CA SER A 119 -10.96 -10.10 12.03
C SER A 119 -10.77 -10.80 10.68
N SER A 120 -9.64 -10.54 9.99
CA SER A 120 -9.39 -11.10 8.67
C SER A 120 -9.51 -12.62 8.74
N THR A 121 -10.40 -13.16 7.92
CA THR A 121 -10.63 -14.59 7.86
C THR A 121 -9.59 -15.23 6.93
N PRO A 122 -9.35 -16.55 7.02
CA PRO A 122 -8.48 -17.26 6.09
C PRO A 122 -8.80 -16.96 4.63
N GLU A 123 -10.09 -16.82 4.29
CA GLU A 123 -10.57 -16.52 2.94
C GLU A 123 -10.04 -15.17 2.43
N ASN A 124 -9.86 -14.17 3.30
CA ASN A 124 -9.28 -12.89 2.90
C ASN A 124 -7.80 -13.02 2.49
N PHE A 125 -7.04 -13.89 3.15
CA PHE A 125 -5.65 -14.16 2.80
C PHE A 125 -5.56 -15.05 1.55
N GLU A 126 -6.40 -16.09 1.46
CA GLU A 126 -6.52 -16.94 0.27
C GLU A 126 -6.85 -16.13 -0.98
N ALA A 127 -7.74 -15.13 -0.88
CA ALA A 127 -8.04 -14.24 -1.99
C ALA A 127 -6.79 -13.51 -2.51
N LEU A 128 -5.90 -13.05 -1.63
CA LEU A 128 -4.66 -12.39 -2.03
C LEU A 128 -3.66 -13.38 -2.65
N VAL A 129 -3.53 -14.57 -2.05
CA VAL A 129 -2.68 -15.66 -2.58
C VAL A 129 -3.13 -16.06 -3.98
N ASN A 130 -4.44 -16.21 -4.20
CA ASN A 130 -5.03 -16.50 -5.50
C ASN A 130 -4.73 -15.39 -6.50
N CYS A 131 -4.87 -14.12 -6.11
CA CYS A 131 -4.48 -12.99 -6.95
C CYS A 131 -3.00 -13.06 -7.36
N LYS A 132 -2.09 -13.39 -6.42
CA LYS A 132 -0.66 -13.56 -6.70
C LYS A 132 -0.43 -14.63 -7.75
N VAL A 133 -1.05 -15.80 -7.62
CA VAL A 133 -0.93 -16.89 -8.62
C VAL A 133 -1.38 -16.41 -10.00
N GLN A 134 -2.52 -15.73 -10.10
CA GLN A 134 -3.03 -15.23 -11.39
C GLN A 134 -2.13 -14.16 -12.01
N VAL A 135 -1.62 -13.22 -11.19
CA VAL A 135 -0.70 -12.16 -11.63
C VAL A 135 0.62 -12.75 -12.11
N CYS A 136 1.24 -13.62 -11.29
CA CYS A 136 2.48 -14.32 -11.63
C CYS A 136 2.34 -15.10 -12.94
N LYS A 137 1.26 -15.89 -13.09
CA LYS A 137 0.98 -16.62 -14.32
C LYS A 137 0.81 -15.69 -15.53
N ALA A 138 0.07 -14.60 -15.38
CA ALA A 138 -0.21 -13.68 -16.47
C ALA A 138 1.01 -12.85 -16.92
N LEU A 139 1.98 -12.67 -16.03
CA LEU A 139 3.20 -11.88 -16.27
C LEU A 139 4.46 -12.75 -16.46
N GLY A 140 4.36 -14.08 -16.31
CA GLY A 140 5.51 -14.98 -16.36
C GLY A 140 6.52 -14.76 -15.23
N ILE A 141 6.05 -14.32 -14.05
CA ILE A 141 6.90 -14.07 -12.88
C ILE A 141 6.84 -15.30 -11.96
N PRO A 142 7.99 -15.86 -11.52
CA PRO A 142 8.02 -16.92 -10.53
C PRO A 142 7.36 -16.47 -9.22
N THR A 143 6.50 -17.32 -8.65
CA THR A 143 5.74 -16.99 -7.43
C THR A 143 6.62 -16.72 -6.22
N GLU A 144 7.83 -17.28 -6.19
CA GLU A 144 8.81 -17.16 -5.11
C GLU A 144 9.45 -15.76 -5.09
N GLN A 145 9.42 -15.05 -6.23
CA GLN A 145 9.97 -13.70 -6.38
C GLN A 145 8.91 -12.60 -6.20
N PHE A 146 7.69 -12.97 -5.80
CA PHE A 146 6.56 -12.06 -5.70
C PHE A 146 6.06 -11.96 -4.26
N GLU A 147 6.10 -10.77 -3.69
CA GLU A 147 5.81 -10.53 -2.28
C GLU A 147 4.30 -10.53 -1.97
N LEU A 148 3.97 -10.91 -0.73
CA LEU A 148 2.64 -10.75 -0.15
C LEU A 148 2.76 -9.95 1.14
N SER A 149 2.25 -8.72 1.14
CA SER A 149 2.16 -7.89 2.33
C SER A 149 0.75 -8.04 2.92
N MET A 150 0.62 -8.89 3.92
CA MET A 150 -0.65 -9.18 4.62
C MET A 150 -0.40 -9.59 6.07
N GLY A 151 -1.35 -9.31 6.95
CA GLY A 151 -1.20 -9.49 8.39
C GLY A 151 -0.78 -8.21 9.09
N MET A 152 -1.44 -7.97 10.22
CA MET A 152 -1.26 -6.87 11.15
C MET A 152 -1.19 -7.42 12.58
N SER A 153 -1.10 -6.54 13.57
CA SER A 153 -0.94 -6.91 14.98
C SER A 153 -1.87 -8.00 15.52
N GLY A 154 -3.09 -8.16 15.00
CA GLY A 154 -4.06 -9.15 15.47
C GLY A 154 -4.11 -10.47 14.69
N ASP A 155 -3.52 -10.53 13.49
CA ASP A 155 -3.71 -11.64 12.54
C ASP A 155 -2.41 -12.05 11.82
N PHE A 156 -1.24 -11.54 12.23
CA PHE A 156 0.04 -11.78 11.55
C PHE A 156 0.50 -13.25 11.58
N GLU A 157 0.25 -13.98 12.67
CA GLU A 157 0.62 -15.41 12.76
C GLU A 157 -0.09 -16.21 11.68
N LYS A 158 -1.40 -15.98 11.54
CA LYS A 158 -2.20 -16.62 10.49
C LYS A 158 -1.77 -16.18 9.10
N ALA A 159 -1.44 -14.89 8.92
CA ALA A 159 -0.92 -14.39 7.66
C ALA A 159 0.39 -15.07 7.25
N ILE A 160 1.30 -15.35 8.20
CA ILE A 160 2.56 -16.08 7.96
C ILE A 160 2.28 -17.52 7.51
N GLU A 161 1.37 -18.24 8.19
CA GLU A 161 0.94 -19.59 7.77
C GLU A 161 0.41 -19.61 6.34
N MET A 162 -0.26 -18.53 5.91
CA MET A 162 -0.82 -18.38 4.57
C MET A 162 0.18 -17.84 3.53
N GLY A 163 1.46 -17.69 3.90
CA GLY A 163 2.53 -17.31 2.98
C GLY A 163 2.79 -15.80 2.86
N SER A 164 2.45 -15.00 3.88
CA SER A 164 2.86 -13.60 3.96
C SER A 164 4.39 -13.48 3.99
N THR A 165 4.93 -12.55 3.21
CA THR A 165 6.35 -12.19 3.20
C THR A 165 6.63 -10.91 3.98
N ASN A 166 5.58 -10.12 4.28
CA ASN A 166 5.68 -8.88 5.03
C ASN A 166 4.44 -8.71 5.94
N VAL A 167 4.69 -8.59 7.24
CA VAL A 167 3.67 -8.34 8.27
C VAL A 167 3.85 -6.95 8.88
N ARG A 168 2.75 -6.26 9.16
CA ARG A 168 2.78 -4.84 9.58
C ARG A 168 2.32 -4.71 11.03
N ILE A 169 3.28 -4.75 11.95
CA ILE A 169 3.01 -4.76 13.39
C ILE A 169 3.16 -3.35 13.97
N GLY A 170 2.07 -2.84 14.57
CA GLY A 170 2.02 -1.50 15.15
C GLY A 170 1.74 -1.55 16.64
N SER A 171 0.47 -1.74 17.01
CA SER A 171 0.01 -1.67 18.41
C SER A 171 0.65 -2.71 19.32
N THR A 172 1.02 -3.88 18.81
CA THR A 172 1.76 -4.90 19.58
C THR A 172 3.14 -4.39 20.03
N ILE A 173 3.79 -3.55 19.22
CA ILE A 173 5.13 -3.01 19.50
C ILE A 173 5.04 -1.68 20.26
N PHE A 174 4.15 -0.78 19.83
CA PHE A 174 4.11 0.60 20.31
C PHE A 174 2.96 0.92 21.26
N GLY A 175 2.08 -0.03 21.54
CA GLY A 175 0.87 0.19 22.34
C GLY A 175 -0.27 0.88 21.55
N PRO A 176 -1.41 1.16 22.22
CA PRO A 176 -2.54 1.82 21.60
C PRO A 176 -2.21 3.26 21.22
N ARG A 177 -2.80 3.74 20.13
CA ARG A 177 -2.59 5.12 19.67
C ARG A 177 -3.47 6.07 20.48
N GLU A 178 -2.87 7.02 21.18
CA GLU A 178 -3.61 8.10 21.82
C GLU A 178 -4.03 9.13 20.76
N TYR A 179 -5.33 9.23 20.52
CA TYR A 179 -5.87 10.30 19.68
C TYR A 179 -6.22 11.49 20.59
N PRO A 180 -5.64 12.69 20.37
CA PRO A 180 -6.04 13.86 21.12
C PRO A 180 -7.54 14.09 20.91
N ASN A 181 -8.27 14.12 22.02
CA ASN A 181 -9.72 14.27 22.01
C ASN A 181 -10.05 15.54 21.21
N LYS A 182 -10.79 15.40 20.11
CA LYS A 182 -11.30 16.56 19.37
C LYS A 182 -12.16 17.32 20.36
N LYS A 183 -11.67 18.47 20.85
CA LYS A 183 -12.50 19.40 21.63
C LYS A 183 -13.76 19.63 20.81
N GLN A 184 -14.88 19.13 21.29
CA GLN A 184 -16.18 19.61 20.87
C GLN A 184 -16.18 21.08 21.26
N ASN A 185 -15.99 21.97 20.27
CA ASN A 185 -16.28 23.36 20.52
C ASN A 185 -17.79 23.45 20.78
N PRO A 186 -18.22 24.08 21.89
CA PRO A 186 -19.62 24.35 22.15
C PRO A 186 -20.24 25.23 21.05
#